data_AF-A0A8I1MLA9-F1
#
_entry.id   AF-A0A8I1MLA9-F1
#
_cell.length_a   1.000
_cell.length_b   1.000
_cell.length_c   1.000
_cell.angle_alpha   90.00
_cell.angle_beta   90.00
_cell.angle_gamma   90.00
#
_symmetry.space_group_name_H-M   'P 1'
#
loop_
_entity.id
_entity.type
_entity.pdbx_description
1 polymer ?
#
loop_
_entity_poly.entity_id
_entity_poly.type
_entity_poly.pdbx_seq_one_letter_code
_entity_poly.pdbx_strand_id
1 'polypeptide(L)'
;MRIQHIENLYGHHAMRFEYALSATTISTAAFYTAMAASVAASAAGAGLSMYSQQEQAKTASAIADYNYDIERQNAEVQSRMAQQQALWRQQAAQVQYQQQQNNAIAYDQQAQAVEQQAQEKIRRMREEADRTMATKRAAYAKSGITTEGSPIVVLAEAGGLLELGQQDALYDANLEASAWRRKATDERYQSKFSLFNQAVAKYEGDAAKVGKILDLQRADINLASGQAQAQGYRVASYGSLIEGVGDISSTVYSATK
;
A
#
# COMPACT_ATOMS: atom_id res chain seq x y z
N MET A 1 -28.01 -18.78 -40.80
CA MET A 1 -27.85 -19.21 -39.39
C MET A 1 -27.77 -17.94 -38.55
N ARG A 2 -28.92 -17.39 -38.13
CA ARG A 2 -29.62 -17.55 -36.83
C ARG A 2 -28.79 -17.01 -35.65
N ILE A 3 -29.09 -15.78 -35.18
CA ILE A 3 -30.00 -15.37 -34.05
C ILE A 3 -29.15 -15.21 -32.76
N GLN A 4 -28.86 -14.00 -32.27
CA GLN A 4 -29.67 -13.06 -31.46
C GLN A 4 -30.02 -13.54 -30.02
N HIS A 5 -29.83 -12.60 -29.08
CA HIS A 5 -30.48 -12.46 -27.77
C HIS A 5 -30.22 -13.51 -26.68
N ILE A 6 -29.78 -13.03 -25.50
CA ILE A 6 -30.66 -12.69 -24.37
C ILE A 6 -29.89 -11.75 -23.42
N GLU A 7 -30.39 -10.52 -23.29
CA GLU A 7 -30.13 -9.64 -22.14
C GLU A 7 -31.12 -9.99 -21.02
N ASN A 8 -30.71 -9.68 -19.79
CA ASN A 8 -31.54 -9.28 -18.65
C ASN A 8 -32.63 -10.25 -18.15
N LEU A 9 -32.40 -10.80 -16.97
CA LEU A 9 -33.44 -10.98 -15.94
C LEU A 9 -32.80 -10.90 -14.54
N TYR A 10 -33.19 -9.86 -13.81
CA TYR A 10 -32.97 -9.55 -12.38
C TYR A 10 -31.55 -9.10 -11.96
N GLY A 11 -31.27 -7.86 -11.53
CA GLY A 11 -32.13 -6.85 -10.89
C GLY A 11 -31.92 -6.86 -9.38
N HIS A 12 -31.07 -5.94 -8.90
CA HIS A 12 -30.86 -5.48 -7.51
C HIS A 12 -30.67 -6.54 -6.41
N HIS A 13 -29.49 -6.58 -5.78
CA HIS A 13 -29.37 -6.49 -4.31
C HIS A 13 -27.91 -6.21 -3.87
N ALA A 14 -27.77 -5.04 -3.25
CA ALA A 14 -26.85 -4.64 -2.18
C ALA A 14 -25.59 -5.47 -1.88
N MET A 15 -24.46 -4.75 -1.85
CA MET A 15 -23.31 -5.02 -0.99
C MET A 15 -23.75 -5.47 0.42
N ARG A 16 -23.34 -6.67 0.84
CA ARG A 16 -23.20 -7.03 2.25
C ARG A 16 -21.90 -7.80 2.46
N PHE A 17 -21.12 -7.26 3.38
CA PHE A 17 -19.88 -7.79 3.94
C PHE A 17 -19.97 -9.27 4.29
N GLU A 18 -19.15 -10.11 3.65
CA GLU A 18 -18.71 -11.37 4.26
C GLU A 18 -17.31 -11.16 4.82
N TYR A 19 -17.27 -10.87 6.12
CA TYR A 19 -16.09 -11.12 6.94
C TYR A 19 -15.95 -12.65 7.06
N ALA A 20 -14.97 -13.22 6.38
CA ALA A 20 -14.47 -14.56 6.66
C ALA A 20 -13.84 -14.55 8.06
N LEU A 21 -14.64 -14.91 9.06
CA LEU A 21 -14.20 -15.11 10.43
C LEU A 21 -13.75 -16.57 10.59
N SER A 22 -12.51 -16.70 11.03
CA SER A 22 -11.86 -17.93 11.49
C SER A 22 -12.73 -18.74 12.44
N ALA A 23 -12.69 -20.06 12.34
CA ALA A 23 -12.24 -20.94 13.43
C ALA A 23 -12.57 -22.41 13.13
N THR A 24 -11.64 -23.28 13.55
CA THR A 24 -11.88 -24.66 13.97
C THR A 24 -12.42 -25.63 12.92
N THR A 25 -11.51 -26.19 12.14
CA THR A 25 -11.65 -27.59 11.69
C THR A 25 -10.32 -28.28 11.92
N ILE A 26 -10.02 -28.52 13.21
CA ILE A 26 -9.02 -29.51 13.62
C ILE A 26 -9.53 -30.84 13.05
N SER A 27 -8.86 -31.33 12.02
CA SER A 27 -9.27 -32.54 11.33
C SER A 27 -9.25 -33.73 12.30
N THR A 28 -10.36 -34.44 12.32
CA THR A 28 -10.68 -35.61 13.18
C THR A 28 -9.84 -36.86 12.88
N ALA A 29 -8.72 -36.73 12.18
CA ALA A 29 -7.81 -37.83 11.87
C ALA A 29 -6.75 -38.10 12.96
N ALA A 30 -6.50 -37.15 13.87
CA ALA A 30 -5.46 -37.27 14.91
C ALA A 30 -5.89 -38.02 16.19
N PHE A 31 -7.18 -38.41 16.31
CA PHE A 31 -7.72 -38.98 17.56
C PHE A 31 -7.69 -40.51 17.62
N TYR A 32 -7.52 -41.23 16.50
CA TYR A 32 -7.66 -42.69 16.46
C TYR A 32 -6.37 -43.50 16.55
N THR A 33 -5.19 -42.89 16.41
CA THR A 33 -3.90 -43.62 16.51
C THR A 33 -3.33 -43.71 17.93
N ALA A 34 -3.97 -43.10 18.92
CA ALA A 34 -3.46 -43.05 20.30
C ALA A 34 -3.93 -44.20 21.22
N MET A 35 -4.77 -45.14 20.76
CA MET A 35 -5.47 -46.08 21.65
C MET A 35 -5.15 -47.58 21.46
N ALA A 36 -4.16 -47.96 20.66
CA ALA A 36 -3.97 -49.37 20.25
C ALA A 36 -2.88 -50.18 20.98
N ALA A 37 -2.30 -49.72 22.09
CA ALA A 37 -1.25 -50.52 22.77
C ALA A 37 -1.18 -50.36 24.29
N SER A 38 -2.32 -50.14 24.96
CA SER A 38 -2.39 -50.29 26.40
C SER A 38 -2.77 -51.72 26.76
N VAL A 39 -1.94 -52.36 27.58
CA VAL A 39 -2.22 -53.53 28.43
C VAL A 39 -2.01 -54.93 27.80
N ALA A 40 -0.78 -55.46 27.92
CA ALA A 40 -0.53 -56.89 28.21
C ALA A 40 0.96 -57.15 28.50
N ALA A 41 1.37 -57.12 29.78
CA ALA A 41 2.45 -57.90 30.41
C ALA A 41 2.97 -57.19 31.68
N SER A 42 2.14 -57.20 32.72
CA SER A 42 2.48 -56.83 34.09
C SER A 42 3.60 -57.71 34.65
N ALA A 43 4.78 -57.11 34.85
CA ALA A 43 5.93 -57.52 35.69
C ALA A 43 7.30 -57.15 35.07
N ALA A 44 7.35 -56.70 33.81
CA ALA A 44 8.56 -56.15 33.17
C ALA A 44 8.46 -54.62 32.88
N GLY A 45 7.38 -53.98 33.34
CA GLY A 45 6.87 -52.70 32.82
C GLY A 45 7.48 -51.40 33.35
N ALA A 46 8.31 -51.44 34.39
CA ALA A 46 8.95 -50.22 34.93
C ALA A 46 10.07 -49.68 34.01
N GLY A 47 10.77 -50.54 33.27
CA GLY A 47 11.85 -50.12 32.36
C GLY A 47 11.38 -49.62 30.99
N LEU A 48 10.32 -50.23 30.42
CA LEU A 48 9.78 -49.88 29.09
C LEU A 48 8.90 -48.62 29.09
N SER A 49 8.21 -48.31 30.20
CA SER A 49 7.41 -47.09 30.36
C SER A 49 8.28 -45.84 30.57
N MET A 50 9.41 -45.98 31.26
CA MET A 50 10.41 -44.92 31.34
C MET A 50 11.04 -44.62 29.99
N TYR A 51 11.44 -45.65 29.24
CA TYR A 51 12.09 -45.46 27.94
C TYR A 51 11.15 -44.74 26.96
N SER A 52 9.86 -45.14 26.91
CA SER A 52 8.88 -44.47 26.05
C SER A 52 8.55 -43.04 26.49
N GLN A 53 8.46 -42.75 27.79
CA GLN A 53 8.22 -41.37 28.28
C GLN A 53 9.45 -40.46 28.12
N GLN A 54 10.66 -41.01 28.26
CA GLN A 54 11.90 -40.26 28.07
C GLN A 54 12.18 -40.01 26.57
N GLU A 55 11.80 -40.95 25.71
CA GLU A 55 11.80 -40.80 24.25
C GLU A 55 10.73 -39.79 23.79
N GLN A 56 9.54 -39.80 24.40
CA GLN A 56 8.51 -38.76 24.20
C GLN A 56 8.99 -37.37 24.64
N ALA A 57 9.70 -37.25 25.77
CA ALA A 57 10.25 -35.98 26.22
C ALA A 57 11.32 -35.43 25.26
N LYS A 58 12.21 -36.29 24.74
CA LYS A 58 13.20 -35.91 23.72
C LYS A 58 12.52 -35.48 22.42
N THR A 59 11.49 -36.22 22.01
CA THR A 59 10.71 -35.94 20.80
C THR A 59 9.94 -34.62 20.93
N ALA A 60 9.30 -34.37 22.07
CA ALA A 60 8.59 -33.13 22.36
C ALA A 60 9.54 -31.91 22.36
N SER A 61 10.73 -32.05 22.95
CA SER A 61 11.77 -31.00 22.90
C SER A 61 12.24 -30.74 21.47
N ALA A 62 12.57 -31.80 20.72
CA ALA A 62 13.05 -31.67 19.35
C ALA A 62 11.99 -31.06 18.41
N ILE A 63 10.71 -31.38 18.61
CA ILE A 63 9.60 -30.76 17.89
C ILE A 63 9.45 -29.28 18.28
N ALA A 64 9.58 -28.94 19.56
CA ALA A 64 9.52 -27.56 20.02
C ALA A 64 10.66 -26.71 19.43
N ASP A 65 11.89 -27.23 19.45
CA ASP A 65 13.06 -26.59 18.84
C ASP A 65 12.88 -26.42 17.32
N TYR A 66 12.37 -27.45 16.64
CA TYR A 66 12.08 -27.42 15.21
C TYR A 66 10.99 -26.40 14.83
N ASN A 67 9.89 -26.37 15.59
CA ASN A 67 8.80 -25.41 15.39
C ASN A 67 9.30 -23.98 15.63
N TYR A 68 10.13 -23.78 16.65
CA TYR A 68 10.76 -22.49 16.93
C TYR A 68 11.65 -22.02 15.76
N ASP A 69 12.50 -22.89 15.22
CA ASP A 69 13.36 -22.56 14.09
C ASP A 69 12.55 -22.17 12.84
N ILE A 70 11.43 -22.87 12.59
CA ILE A 70 10.49 -22.51 11.52
C ILE A 70 9.83 -21.16 11.79
N GLU A 71 9.28 -20.93 12.99
CA GLU A 71 8.62 -19.68 13.36
C GLU A 71 9.59 -18.50 13.24
N ARG A 72 10.82 -18.66 13.71
CA ARG A 72 11.90 -17.67 13.60
C ARG A 72 12.25 -17.39 12.14
N GLN A 73 12.42 -18.43 11.33
CA GLN A 73 12.77 -18.27 9.91
C GLN A 73 11.64 -17.58 9.15
N ASN A 74 10.39 -17.95 9.41
CA ASN A 74 9.22 -17.31 8.81
C ASN A 74 9.09 -15.84 9.21
N ALA A 75 9.27 -15.51 10.50
CA ALA A 75 9.26 -14.13 10.99
C ALA A 75 10.37 -13.28 10.36
N GLU A 76 11.55 -13.86 10.17
CA GLU A 76 12.66 -13.18 9.51
C GLU A 76 12.39 -12.93 8.02
N VAL A 77 11.89 -13.93 7.29
CA VAL A 77 11.53 -13.78 5.86
C VAL A 77 10.41 -12.75 5.70
N GLN A 78 9.37 -12.81 6.54
CA GLN A 78 8.24 -11.88 6.49
C GLN A 78 8.68 -10.44 6.78
N SER A 79 9.52 -10.23 7.79
CA SER A 79 10.04 -8.89 8.11
C SER A 79 10.95 -8.34 7.02
N ARG A 80 11.84 -9.18 6.46
CA ARG A 80 12.70 -8.77 5.33
C ARG A 80 11.87 -8.39 4.11
N MET A 81 10.84 -9.18 3.79
CA MET A 81 9.94 -8.91 2.68
C MET A 81 9.16 -7.61 2.90
N ALA A 82 8.59 -7.40 4.09
CA ALA A 82 7.87 -6.18 4.44
C ALA A 82 8.78 -4.94 4.40
N GLN A 83 10.00 -5.02 4.95
CA GLN A 83 10.99 -3.95 4.85
C GLN A 83 11.38 -3.64 3.41
N GLN A 84 11.55 -4.68 2.58
CA GLN A 84 11.85 -4.51 1.17
C GLN A 84 10.68 -3.87 0.41
N GLN A 85 9.44 -4.29 0.68
CA GLN A 85 8.24 -3.67 0.10
C GLN A 85 8.10 -2.20 0.52
N ALA A 86 8.38 -1.87 1.79
CA ALA A 86 8.39 -0.51 2.29
C ALA A 86 9.45 0.35 1.58
N LEU A 87 10.67 -0.17 1.40
CA LEU A 87 11.74 0.48 0.63
C LEU A 87 11.34 0.73 -0.83
N TRP A 88 10.72 -0.26 -1.48
CA TRP A 88 10.20 -0.12 -2.83
C TRP A 88 9.13 0.98 -2.92
N ARG A 89 8.17 1.00 -1.99
CA ARG A 89 7.15 2.05 -1.91
C ARG A 89 7.77 3.42 -1.66
N GLN A 90 8.77 3.50 -0.79
CA GLN A 90 9.49 4.74 -0.50
C GLN A 90 10.21 5.28 -1.74
N GLN A 91 10.89 4.40 -2.48
CA GLN A 91 11.59 4.78 -3.71
C GLN A 91 10.61 5.17 -4.81
N ALA A 92 9.52 4.41 -4.98
CA ALA A 92 8.46 4.74 -5.93
C ALA A 92 7.84 6.12 -5.63
N ALA A 93 7.55 6.42 -4.36
CA ALA A 93 7.04 7.71 -3.93
C ALA A 93 8.02 8.85 -4.21
N GLN A 94 9.32 8.62 -4.04
CA GLN A 94 10.35 9.61 -4.38
C GLN A 94 10.45 9.88 -5.88
N VAL A 95 10.42 8.82 -6.70
CA VAL A 95 10.41 8.94 -8.16
C VAL A 95 9.16 9.70 -8.61
N GLN A 96 8.00 9.37 -8.05
CA GLN A 96 6.74 10.01 -8.37
C GLN A 96 6.72 11.49 -7.98
N TYR A 97 7.26 11.84 -6.80
CA TYR A 97 7.47 13.23 -6.39
C TYR A 97 8.31 14.00 -7.41
N GLN A 98 9.43 13.42 -7.87
CA GLN A 98 10.31 14.05 -8.84
C GLN A 98 9.64 14.21 -10.21
N GLN A 99 8.91 13.20 -10.66
CA GLN A 99 8.15 13.24 -11.90
C GLN A 99 7.07 14.33 -11.87
N GLN A 100 6.30 14.42 -10.79
CA GLN A 100 5.26 15.45 -10.61
C GLN A 100 5.87 16.86 -10.59
N GLN A 101 7.02 17.05 -9.94
CA GLN A 101 7.73 18.34 -9.99
C GLN A 101 8.20 18.69 -11.40
N ASN A 102 8.75 17.73 -12.13
CA ASN A 102 9.20 17.96 -13.51
C ASN A 102 8.02 18.31 -14.42
N ASN A 103 6.88 17.62 -14.26
CA ASN A 103 5.65 17.95 -14.98
C ASN A 103 5.15 19.36 -14.64
N ALA A 104 5.19 19.75 -13.37
CA ALA A 104 4.81 21.11 -12.96
C ALA A 104 5.68 22.17 -13.61
N ILE A 105 7.00 21.97 -13.65
CA ILE A 105 7.95 22.86 -14.33
C ILE A 105 7.64 22.94 -15.84
N ALA A 106 7.34 21.81 -16.47
CA ALA A 106 6.97 21.78 -17.89
C ALA A 106 5.67 22.57 -18.16
N TYR A 107 4.67 22.47 -17.29
CA TYR A 107 3.45 23.26 -17.40
C TYR A 107 3.67 24.76 -17.17
N ASP A 108 4.55 25.14 -16.24
CA ASP A 108 4.94 26.55 -16.07
C ASP A 108 5.65 27.10 -17.32
N GLN A 109 6.52 26.30 -17.94
CA GLN A 109 7.17 26.67 -19.20
C GLN A 109 6.15 26.85 -20.33
N GLN A 110 5.13 26.00 -20.40
CA GLN A 110 4.04 26.15 -21.38
C GLN A 110 3.24 27.43 -21.12
N ALA A 111 2.93 27.76 -19.87
CA ALA A 111 2.27 29.02 -19.53
C ALA A 111 3.10 30.24 -19.97
N GLN A 112 4.42 30.22 -19.74
CA GLN A 112 5.32 31.28 -20.17
C GLN A 112 5.41 31.39 -21.69
N ALA A 113 5.43 30.26 -22.41
CA ALA A 113 5.45 30.26 -23.87
C ALA A 113 4.18 30.89 -24.46
N VAL A 114 3.00 30.59 -23.89
CA VAL A 114 1.72 31.20 -24.28
C VAL A 114 1.76 32.72 -24.06
N GLU A 115 2.26 33.17 -22.92
CA GLU A 115 2.37 34.61 -22.64
C GLU A 115 3.32 35.33 -23.59
N GLN A 116 4.47 34.73 -23.90
CA GLN A 116 5.42 35.29 -24.88
C GLN A 116 4.81 35.37 -26.28
N GLN A 117 4.11 34.33 -26.70
CA GLN A 117 3.40 34.31 -27.99
C GLN A 117 2.31 35.37 -28.04
N ALA A 118 1.56 35.55 -26.95
CA ALA A 118 0.52 36.56 -26.85
C ALA A 118 1.08 37.99 -26.91
N GLN A 119 2.18 38.26 -26.21
CA GLN A 119 2.86 39.55 -26.27
C GLN A 119 3.30 39.90 -27.70
N GLU A 120 3.89 38.93 -28.39
CA GLU A 120 4.31 39.10 -29.79
C GLU A 120 3.11 39.30 -30.74
N LYS A 121 2.02 38.54 -30.54
CA LYS A 121 0.77 38.72 -31.30
C LYS A 121 0.20 40.12 -31.09
N ILE A 122 0.08 40.58 -29.85
CA ILE A 122 -0.43 41.92 -29.51
C ILE A 122 0.47 43.00 -30.10
N ARG A 123 1.80 42.83 -30.07
CA ARG A 123 2.74 43.77 -30.71
C ARG A 123 2.45 43.90 -32.21
N ARG A 124 2.28 42.77 -32.92
CA ARG A 124 1.92 42.78 -34.35
C ARG A 124 0.57 43.42 -34.61
N MET A 125 -0.43 43.15 -33.77
CA MET A 125 -1.76 43.77 -33.89
C MET A 125 -1.69 45.29 -33.70
N ARG A 126 -0.85 45.79 -32.80
CA ARG A 126 -0.62 47.24 -32.63
C ARG A 126 0.01 47.85 -33.87
N GLU A 127 1.06 47.22 -34.40
CA GLU A 127 1.72 47.70 -35.63
C GLU A 127 0.78 47.70 -36.84
N GLU A 128 -0.07 46.68 -36.97
CA GLU A 128 -1.07 46.59 -38.03
C GLU A 128 -2.21 47.61 -37.84
N ALA A 129 -2.66 47.82 -36.60
CA ALA A 129 -3.64 48.83 -36.24
C ALA A 129 -3.14 50.23 -36.60
N ASP A 130 -1.89 50.56 -36.25
CA ASP A 130 -1.26 51.84 -36.55
C ASP A 130 -1.14 52.06 -38.07
N ARG A 131 -0.71 51.04 -38.83
CA ARG A 131 -0.65 51.10 -40.31
C ARG A 131 -2.02 51.30 -40.93
N THR A 132 -3.03 50.58 -40.43
CA THR A 132 -4.41 50.69 -40.92
C THR A 132 -4.97 52.08 -40.66
N MET A 133 -4.75 52.61 -39.45
CA MET A 133 -5.17 53.96 -39.09
C MET A 133 -4.45 55.04 -39.88
N ALA A 134 -3.14 54.92 -40.08
CA ALA A 134 -2.36 55.82 -40.92
C ALA A 134 -2.88 55.82 -42.37
N THR A 135 -3.17 54.64 -42.93
CA THR A 135 -3.72 54.50 -44.28
C THR A 135 -5.09 55.14 -44.41
N LYS A 136 -6.00 54.90 -43.45
CA LYS A 136 -7.33 55.53 -43.43
C LYS A 136 -7.21 57.06 -43.31
N ARG A 137 -6.38 57.57 -42.39
CA ARG A 137 -6.12 59.01 -42.24
C ARG A 137 -5.57 59.64 -43.52
N ALA A 138 -4.62 58.99 -44.19
CA ALA A 138 -4.06 59.46 -45.46
C ALA A 138 -5.10 59.46 -46.59
N ALA A 139 -5.97 58.45 -46.66
CA ALA A 139 -7.06 58.39 -47.63
C ALA A 139 -8.08 59.53 -47.42
N TYR A 140 -8.44 59.83 -46.17
CA TYR A 140 -9.31 60.96 -45.85
C TYR A 140 -8.64 62.31 -46.14
N ALA A 141 -7.35 62.46 -45.87
CA ALA A 141 -6.62 63.68 -46.23
C ALA A 141 -6.58 63.90 -47.75
N LYS A 142 -6.43 62.82 -48.54
CA LYS A 142 -6.41 62.88 -50.01
C LYS A 142 -7.77 63.21 -50.62
N SER A 143 -8.89 62.86 -49.97
CA SER A 143 -10.23 63.09 -50.53
C SER A 143 -10.69 64.55 -50.45
N GLY A 144 -9.94 65.44 -49.78
CA GLY A 144 -10.24 66.87 -49.72
C GLY A 144 -11.49 67.22 -48.90
N ILE A 145 -12.04 66.26 -48.16
CA ILE A 145 -13.22 66.45 -47.30
C ILE A 145 -12.76 67.13 -46.02
N THR A 146 -13.28 68.32 -45.71
CA THR A 146 -13.11 68.95 -44.40
C THR A 146 -13.64 68.02 -43.33
N THR A 147 -12.78 67.64 -42.39
CA THR A 147 -13.02 66.66 -41.31
C THR A 147 -14.00 67.19 -40.25
N GLU A 148 -15.20 67.59 -40.63
CA GLU A 148 -16.25 67.98 -39.68
C GLU A 148 -17.20 66.80 -39.45
N GLY A 149 -17.19 66.28 -38.21
CA GLY A 149 -18.17 65.34 -37.67
C GLY A 149 -17.99 63.88 -38.10
N SER A 150 -18.33 63.53 -39.34
CA SER A 150 -18.57 62.13 -39.75
C SER A 150 -17.29 61.26 -39.88
N PRO A 151 -16.17 61.75 -40.49
CA PRO A 151 -14.96 60.95 -40.65
C PRO A 151 -14.21 60.64 -39.33
N ILE A 152 -14.28 61.54 -38.36
CA ILE A 152 -13.62 61.36 -37.05
C ILE A 152 -14.31 60.26 -36.24
N VAL A 153 -15.64 60.19 -36.28
CA VAL A 153 -16.41 59.15 -35.58
C VAL A 153 -16.09 57.76 -36.14
N VAL A 154 -16.00 57.61 -37.47
CA VAL A 154 -15.64 56.32 -38.10
C VAL A 154 -14.21 55.88 -37.77
N LEU A 155 -13.26 56.82 -37.69
CA LEU A 155 -11.90 56.52 -37.25
C LEU A 155 -11.84 56.13 -35.76
N ALA A 156 -12.63 56.80 -34.91
CA ALA A 156 -12.72 56.47 -33.49
C ALA A 156 -13.35 55.08 -33.27
N GLU A 157 -14.44 54.76 -33.96
CA GLU A 157 -15.08 53.44 -33.92
C GLU A 157 -14.13 52.33 -34.40
N ALA A 158 -13.44 52.56 -35.53
CA ALA A 158 -12.44 51.63 -36.02
C ALA A 158 -11.26 51.46 -35.04
N GLY A 159 -10.88 52.52 -34.30
CA GLY A 159 -9.87 52.45 -33.25
C GLY A 159 -10.33 51.58 -32.08
N GLY A 160 -11.56 51.80 -31.63
CA GLY A 160 -12.20 51.00 -30.58
C GLY A 160 -12.27 49.51 -30.92
N LEU A 161 -12.63 49.16 -32.16
CA LEU A 161 -12.66 47.77 -32.61
C LEU A 161 -11.26 47.12 -32.64
N LEU A 162 -10.23 47.86 -33.05
CA LEU A 162 -8.85 47.36 -33.05
C LEU A 162 -8.31 47.16 -31.63
N GLU A 163 -8.62 48.08 -30.71
CA GLU A 163 -8.26 47.95 -29.31
C GLU A 163 -8.99 46.79 -28.63
N LEU A 164 -10.29 46.65 -28.88
CA LEU A 164 -11.08 45.53 -28.38
C LEU A 164 -10.49 44.19 -28.83
N GLY A 165 -10.11 44.06 -30.10
CA GLY A 165 -9.45 42.85 -30.59
C GLY A 165 -8.12 42.55 -29.90
N GLN A 166 -7.34 43.57 -29.48
CA GLN A 166 -6.13 43.37 -28.68
C GLN A 166 -6.46 42.88 -27.26
N GLN A 167 -7.50 43.45 -26.64
CA GLN A 167 -7.95 43.05 -25.31
C GLN A 167 -8.49 41.62 -25.30
N ASP A 168 -9.27 41.23 -26.31
CA ASP A 168 -9.75 39.85 -26.47
C ASP A 168 -8.58 38.87 -26.63
N ALA A 169 -7.59 39.21 -27.48
CA ALA A 169 -6.41 38.38 -27.66
C ALA A 169 -5.57 38.23 -26.36
N LEU A 170 -5.49 39.29 -25.55
CA LEU A 170 -4.82 39.24 -24.24
C LEU A 170 -5.62 38.39 -23.24
N TYR A 171 -6.94 38.54 -23.22
CA TYR A 171 -7.82 37.78 -22.34
C TYR A 171 -7.73 36.28 -22.63
N ASP A 172 -7.80 35.88 -23.89
CA ASP A 172 -7.69 34.49 -24.32
C ASP A 172 -6.34 33.88 -23.88
N ALA A 173 -5.25 34.61 -24.11
CA ALA A 173 -3.92 34.17 -23.69
C ALA A 173 -3.79 34.03 -22.16
N ASN A 174 -4.35 34.97 -21.41
CA ASN A 174 -4.34 34.91 -19.95
C ASN A 174 -5.15 33.71 -19.43
N LEU A 175 -6.28 33.41 -20.07
CA LEU A 175 -7.10 32.25 -19.72
C LEU A 175 -6.32 30.95 -19.94
N GLU A 176 -5.65 30.82 -21.09
CA GLU A 176 -4.84 29.66 -21.44
C GLU A 176 -3.61 29.52 -20.50
N ALA A 177 -2.85 30.59 -20.30
CA ALA A 177 -1.71 30.59 -19.38
C ALA A 177 -2.15 30.23 -17.94
N SER A 178 -3.31 30.72 -17.51
CA SER A 178 -3.89 30.37 -16.20
C SER A 178 -4.33 28.91 -16.11
N ALA A 179 -4.78 28.30 -17.21
CA ALA A 179 -5.09 26.88 -17.25
C ALA A 179 -3.82 26.02 -17.07
N TRP A 180 -2.72 26.40 -17.73
CA TRP A 180 -1.42 25.73 -17.57
C TRP A 180 -0.86 25.87 -16.15
N ARG A 181 -0.92 27.07 -15.56
CA ARG A 181 -0.51 27.29 -14.16
C ARG A 181 -1.33 26.51 -13.15
N ARG A 182 -2.63 26.32 -13.41
CA ARG A 182 -3.49 25.45 -12.58
C ARG A 182 -3.00 24.01 -12.63
N LYS A 183 -2.74 23.46 -13.83
CA LYS A 183 -2.14 22.13 -13.96
C LYS A 183 -0.79 22.01 -13.23
N ALA A 184 0.08 23.01 -13.33
CA ALA A 184 1.34 23.05 -12.59
C ALA A 184 1.13 23.02 -11.07
N THR A 185 0.14 23.78 -10.58
CA THR A 185 -0.22 23.82 -9.16
C THR A 185 -0.77 22.48 -8.68
N ASP A 186 -1.62 21.83 -9.49
CA ASP A 186 -2.19 20.52 -9.19
C ASP A 186 -1.08 19.45 -9.08
N GLU A 187 -0.12 19.43 -10.01
CA GLU A 187 1.04 18.53 -9.95
C GLU A 187 1.90 18.78 -8.70
N ARG A 188 2.16 20.04 -8.35
CA ARG A 188 2.89 20.38 -7.11
C ARG A 188 2.13 19.92 -5.88
N TYR A 189 0.81 20.02 -5.87
CA TYR A 189 -0.02 19.52 -4.78
C TYR A 189 0.07 17.99 -4.67
N GLN A 190 -0.06 17.28 -5.80
CA GLN A 190 0.12 15.82 -5.83
C GLN A 190 1.52 15.39 -5.39
N SER A 191 2.56 16.16 -5.72
CA SER A 191 3.93 15.92 -5.26
C SER A 191 4.05 15.93 -3.74
N LYS A 192 3.33 16.84 -3.06
CA LYS A 192 3.31 16.87 -1.59
C LYS A 192 2.65 15.62 -1.01
N PHE A 193 1.64 15.08 -1.68
CA PHE A 193 1.01 13.82 -1.29
C PHE A 193 1.98 12.63 -1.45
N SER A 194 2.83 12.64 -2.47
CA SER A 194 3.89 11.64 -2.64
C SER A 194 4.89 11.65 -1.47
N LEU A 195 5.22 12.82 -0.91
CA LEU A 195 6.05 12.91 0.31
C LEU A 195 5.35 12.32 1.55
N PHE A 196 4.03 12.49 1.65
CA PHE A 196 3.25 11.85 2.71
C PHE A 196 3.28 10.33 2.59
N ASN A 197 3.04 9.80 1.37
CA ASN A 197 3.14 8.36 1.10
C ASN A 197 4.54 7.81 1.40
N GLN A 198 5.58 8.58 1.12
CA GLN A 198 6.96 8.23 1.47
C GLN A 198 7.14 8.10 2.99
N ALA A 199 6.58 9.04 3.77
CA ALA A 199 6.64 8.99 5.22
C ALA A 199 5.88 7.78 5.78
N VAL A 200 4.68 7.50 5.27
CA VAL A 200 3.88 6.33 5.64
C VAL A 200 4.63 5.03 5.35
N ALA A 201 5.22 4.89 4.16
CA ALA A 201 6.01 3.71 3.79
C ALA A 201 7.20 3.48 4.75
N LYS A 202 7.86 4.56 5.19
CA LYS A 202 8.92 4.45 6.21
C LYS A 202 8.38 3.91 7.54
N TYR A 203 7.24 4.43 8.00
CA TYR A 203 6.58 3.92 9.21
C TYR A 203 6.15 2.45 9.08
N GLU A 204 5.64 2.03 7.92
CA GLU A 204 5.32 0.62 7.65
C GLU A 204 6.57 -0.27 7.78
N GLY A 205 7.71 0.18 7.25
CA GLY A 205 8.98 -0.54 7.37
C GLY A 205 9.49 -0.65 8.81
N ASP A 206 9.33 0.40 9.61
CA ASP A 206 9.70 0.38 11.04
C ASP A 206 8.71 -0.46 11.86
N ALA A 207 7.41 -0.42 11.55
CA ALA A 207 6.40 -1.28 12.15
C ALA A 207 6.68 -2.77 11.86
N ALA A 208 7.15 -3.13 10.66
CA ALA A 208 7.55 -4.49 10.32
C ALA A 208 8.75 -5.02 11.13
N LYS A 209 9.62 -4.14 11.63
CA LYS A 209 10.70 -4.52 12.56
C LYS A 209 10.13 -4.83 13.94
N VAL A 210 9.19 -4.02 14.42
CA VAL A 210 8.51 -4.24 15.70
C VAL A 210 7.67 -5.53 15.65
N GLY A 211 6.96 -5.77 14.56
CA GLY A 211 6.22 -7.03 14.34
C GLY A 211 7.12 -8.26 14.47
N LYS A 212 8.30 -8.24 13.83
CA LYS A 212 9.29 -9.31 13.97
C LYS A 212 9.66 -9.59 15.43
N ILE A 213 9.87 -8.55 16.22
CA ILE A 213 10.24 -8.70 17.64
C ILE A 213 9.11 -9.40 18.41
N LEU A 214 7.85 -9.03 18.16
CA LEU A 214 6.69 -9.65 18.79
C LEU A 214 6.52 -11.12 18.35
N ASP A 215 6.72 -11.42 17.08
CA ASP A 215 6.64 -12.79 16.55
C ASP A 215 7.73 -13.68 17.15
N LEU A 216 8.96 -13.17 17.29
CA LEU A 216 10.05 -13.88 17.96
C LEU A 216 9.76 -14.09 19.45
N GLN A 217 9.25 -13.09 20.16
CA GLN A 217 8.85 -13.24 21.56
C GLN A 217 7.75 -14.29 21.72
N ARG A 218 6.80 -14.37 20.79
CA ARG A 218 5.78 -15.41 20.78
C ARG A 218 6.38 -16.80 20.53
N ALA A 219 7.34 -16.90 19.62
CA ALA A 219 8.06 -18.14 19.35
C ALA A 219 8.86 -18.60 20.59
N ASP A 220 9.53 -17.68 21.29
CA ASP A 220 10.25 -17.99 22.53
C ASP A 220 9.29 -18.52 23.63
N ILE A 221 8.08 -17.95 23.74
CA ILE A 221 7.05 -18.44 24.67
C ILE A 221 6.57 -19.86 24.28
N ASN A 222 6.34 -20.10 22.99
CA ASN A 222 5.94 -21.41 22.47
C ASN A 222 7.03 -22.46 22.74
N LEU A 223 8.29 -22.11 22.50
CA LEU A 223 9.44 -22.94 22.79
C LEU A 223 9.51 -23.29 24.29
N ALA A 224 9.44 -22.28 25.16
CA ALA A 224 9.46 -22.48 26.61
C ALA A 224 8.30 -23.36 27.09
N SER A 225 7.11 -23.21 26.52
CA SER A 225 5.94 -24.06 26.80
C SER A 225 6.18 -25.51 26.36
N GLY A 226 6.72 -25.74 25.16
CA GLY A 226 7.06 -27.08 24.67
C GLY A 226 8.16 -27.76 25.49
N GLN A 227 9.17 -27.01 25.92
CA GLN A 227 10.22 -27.50 26.82
C GLN A 227 9.68 -27.81 28.22
N ALA A 228 8.77 -27.01 28.74
CA ALA A 228 8.10 -27.28 30.01
C ALA A 228 7.23 -28.56 29.94
N GLN A 229 6.54 -28.80 28.82
CA GLN A 229 5.84 -30.07 28.58
C GLN A 229 6.81 -31.25 28.53
N ALA A 230 7.93 -31.12 27.81
CA ALA A 230 9.00 -32.12 27.80
C ALA A 230 9.56 -32.41 29.19
N GLN A 231 9.72 -31.38 30.03
CA GLN A 231 10.12 -31.52 31.42
C GLN A 231 9.05 -32.23 32.27
N GLY A 232 7.77 -31.95 32.03
CA GLY A 232 6.65 -32.67 32.62
C GLY A 232 6.69 -34.18 32.35
N TYR A 233 6.95 -34.58 31.10
CA TYR A 233 7.15 -35.99 30.74
C TYR A 233 8.35 -36.63 31.45
N ARG A 234 9.46 -35.89 31.60
CA ARG A 234 10.62 -36.38 32.38
C ARG A 234 10.26 -36.57 33.85
N VAL A 235 9.59 -35.62 34.48
CA VAL A 235 9.20 -35.72 35.89
C VAL A 235 8.18 -36.84 36.12
N ALA A 236 7.19 -37.01 35.22
CA ALA A 236 6.25 -38.11 35.28
C ALA A 236 6.92 -39.49 35.15
N SER A 237 7.99 -39.58 34.33
CA SER A 237 8.79 -40.82 34.22
C SER A 237 9.53 -41.17 35.51
N TYR A 238 9.92 -40.18 36.32
CA TYR A 238 10.50 -40.40 37.65
C TYR A 238 9.43 -40.62 38.74
N GLY A 239 8.25 -39.99 38.63
CA GLY A 239 7.14 -40.21 39.56
C GLY A 239 6.58 -41.64 39.50
N SER A 240 6.43 -42.16 38.28
CA SER A 240 6.01 -43.56 38.04
C SER A 240 7.01 -44.61 38.54
N LEU A 241 8.31 -44.28 38.61
CA LEU A 241 9.30 -45.13 39.28
C LEU A 241 9.07 -45.21 40.79
N ILE A 242 8.74 -44.09 41.44
CA ILE A 242 8.55 -44.02 42.89
C ILE A 242 7.27 -44.76 43.30
N GLU A 243 6.18 -44.59 42.54
CA GLU A 243 4.93 -45.33 42.75
C GLU A 243 5.09 -46.83 42.45
N GLY A 244 5.80 -47.19 41.38
CA GLY A 244 6.08 -48.59 41.05
C GLY A 244 6.95 -49.33 42.09
N VAL A 245 7.89 -48.63 42.74
CA VAL A 245 8.67 -49.19 43.86
C VAL A 245 7.82 -49.30 45.14
N GLY A 246 6.90 -48.36 45.36
CA GLY A 246 5.94 -48.40 46.47
C GLY A 246 5.00 -49.62 46.44
N ASP A 247 4.52 -49.99 45.24
CA ASP A 247 3.67 -51.17 45.05
C ASP A 247 4.42 -52.50 45.17
N ILE A 248 5.69 -52.57 44.76
CA ILE A 248 6.51 -53.77 44.98
C ILE A 248 6.82 -53.93 46.48
N SER A 249 7.12 -52.83 47.18
CA SER A 249 7.34 -52.81 48.62
C SER A 249 6.08 -53.24 49.40
N SER A 250 4.90 -52.74 49.05
CA SER A 250 3.64 -53.10 49.72
C SER A 250 3.24 -54.56 49.45
N THR A 251 3.46 -55.05 48.23
CA THR A 251 3.19 -56.44 47.83
C THR A 251 4.12 -57.41 48.55
N VAL A 252 5.43 -57.13 48.60
CA VAL A 252 6.40 -57.95 49.33
C VAL A 252 6.11 -57.95 50.83
N TYR A 253 5.77 -56.79 51.42
CA TYR A 253 5.45 -56.69 52.84
C TYR A 253 4.17 -57.46 53.22
N SER A 254 3.18 -57.54 52.31
CA SER A 254 1.96 -58.34 52.49
C SER A 254 2.17 -59.85 52.31
N ALA A 255 3.22 -60.28 51.62
CA ALA A 255 3.55 -61.69 51.38
C ALA A 255 4.43 -62.32 52.47
N THR A 256 5.02 -61.51 53.36
CA THR A 256 5.86 -61.96 54.51
C THR A 256 5.15 -61.92 55.88
N LYS A 257 3.83 -61.71 55.90
CA LYS A 257 2.98 -61.94 57.08
C LYS A 257 2.12 -63.18 56.90
#